data_AF-A0A956SVY8-F1
#
_entry.id   AF-A0A956SVY8-F1
#
_cell.length_a   1.000
_cell.length_b   1.000
_cell.length_c   1.000
_cell.angle_alpha   90.00
_cell.angle_beta   90.00
_cell.angle_gamma   90.00
#
_symmetry.space_group_name_H-M   'P 1'
#
loop_
_entity.id
_entity.type
_entity.pdbx_description
1 polymer ?
#
loop_
_entity_poly.entity_id
_entity_poly.type
_entity_poly.pdbx_seq_one_letter_code
_entity_poly.pdbx_strand_id
1 'polypeptide(L)' 'MRRGARPMNVSLSPKLESLIQEKVTSGLYASASEVVREALRLLEERDRLREIREEELR' A
#
# COMPACT_ATOMS: atom_id res chain seq x y z
N MET A 1 -0.89 -5.85 -25.61
CA MET A 1 0.00 -6.54 -24.67
C MET A 1 -0.22 -5.96 -23.27
N ARG A 2 -0.85 -6.70 -22.35
CA ARG A 2 -0.96 -6.25 -20.95
C ARG A 2 0.41 -6.39 -20.31
N ARG A 3 1.10 -5.28 -20.00
CA ARG A 3 2.34 -5.35 -19.20
C ARG A 3 1.96 -5.87 -17.82
N GLY A 4 2.35 -7.10 -17.50
CA GLY A 4 2.27 -7.63 -16.14
C GLY A 4 3.07 -6.75 -15.18
N ALA A 5 2.65 -6.70 -13.91
CA ALA A 5 3.34 -5.94 -12.88
C ALA A 5 4.82 -6.37 -12.80
N ARG A 6 5.75 -5.41 -12.82
CA ARG A 6 7.17 -5.67 -12.62
C ARG A 6 7.47 -5.75 -11.12
N PRO A 7 8.25 -6.74 -10.65
CA PRO A 7 8.70 -6.76 -9.27
C PRO A 7 9.56 -5.51 -8.98
N MET A 8 9.36 -4.91 -7.81
CA MET A 8 10.13 -3.78 -7.32
C MET A 8 10.78 -4.17 -5.99
N ASN A 9 12.07 -3.89 -5.87
CA ASN A 9 12.79 -4.04 -4.60
C ASN A 9 12.68 -2.74 -3.82
N VAL A 10 12.23 -2.83 -2.57
CA VAL A 10 12.08 -1.69 -1.67
C VAL A 10 12.72 -2.05 -0.33
N SER A 11 13.44 -1.11 0.26
CA SER A 11 13.98 -1.25 1.62
C SER A 11 12.94 -0.75 2.61
N LEU A 12 12.66 -1.56 3.62
CA LEU A 12 11.74 -1.24 4.70
C LEU A 12 12.52 -1.02 5.99
N SER A 13 12.00 -0.17 6.87
CA SER A 13 12.50 -0.13 8.24
C SER A 13 12.08 -1.41 8.97
N PRO A 14 12.83 -1.85 10.01
CA PRO A 14 12.50 -3.07 10.76
C PRO A 14 11.07 -3.08 11.32
N LYS A 15 10.55 -1.90 11.68
CA LYS A 15 9.17 -1.72 12.16
C LYS A 15 8.14 -2.03 11.06
N LEU A 16 8.36 -1.55 9.84
CA LEU A 16 7.45 -1.78 8.71
C LEU A 16 7.50 -3.23 8.25
N GLU A 17 8.69 -3.82 8.23
CA GLU A 17 8.86 -5.25 7.95
C GLU A 17 8.08 -6.10 8.95
N SER A 18 8.24 -5.84 10.25
CA SER A 18 7.53 -6.56 11.31
C SER A 18 6.01 -6.45 11.17
N LEU A 19 5.50 -5.26 10.84
CA LEU A 19 4.07 -5.04 10.60
C LEU A 19 3.56 -5.86 9.40
N ILE A 20 4.29 -5.86 8.28
CA ILE A 20 3.92 -6.66 7.11
C ILE A 20 3.94 -8.15 7.45
N GLN A 21 4.96 -8.61 8.17
CA GLN A 21 5.08 -10.01 8.56
C GLN A 21 3.92 -10.43 9.48
N GLU A 22 3.54 -9.61 10.46
CA GLU A 22 2.39 -9.86 11.32
C GLU A 22 1.09 -10.02 10.49
N LYS A 23 0.86 -9.12 9.52
CA LYS A 23 -0.31 -9.19 8.64
C LYS A 23 -0.35 -10.46 7.80
N VAL A 24 0.80 -10.90 7.26
CA VAL A 24 0.86 -12.15 6.49
C VAL A 24 0.69 -13.38 7.39
N THR A 25 1.39 -13.43 8.51
CA THR A 25 1.33 -14.58 9.45
C THR A 25 -0.03 -14.76 10.10
N SER A 26 -0.81 -13.68 10.26
CA SER A 26 -2.21 -13.76 10.71
C SER A 26 -3.14 -14.46 9.72
N GLY A 27 -2.71 -14.69 8.48
CA GLY A 27 -3.52 -15.27 7.40
C GLY A 27 -4.44 -14.26 6.70
N LEU A 28 -4.45 -12.99 7.12
CA LEU A 28 -5.25 -11.93 6.49
C LEU A 28 -4.80 -11.59 5.07
N TYR A 29 -3.53 -11.84 4.75
CA TYR A 29 -2.95 -11.59 3.43
C TYR A 29 -2.06 -12.76 3.00
N ALA A 30 -2.08 -13.11 1.72
CA ALA A 30 -1.30 -14.22 1.17
C ALA A 30 0.17 -13.86 0.93
N SER A 31 0.52 -12.57 0.86
CA SER A 31 1.90 -12.13 0.63
C SER A 31 2.16 -10.69 1.06
N ALA A 32 3.44 -10.36 1.28
CA ALA A 32 3.88 -8.99 1.51
C ALA A 32 3.47 -8.03 0.38
N SER A 33 3.55 -8.48 -0.88
CA SER A 33 3.13 -7.67 -2.03
C SER A 33 1.63 -7.36 -2.01
N GLU A 34 0.80 -8.23 -1.42
CA GLU A 34 -0.63 -7.97 -1.26
C GLU A 34 -0.89 -6.92 -0.18
N VAL A 35 -0.20 -7.02 0.97
CA VAL A 35 -0.25 -6.01 2.02
C VAL A 35 0.14 -4.63 1.47
N VAL A 36 1.23 -4.57 0.70
CA VAL A 36 1.72 -3.31 0.12
C VAL A 36 0.74 -2.73 -0.91
N ARG A 37 0.14 -3.57 -1.77
CA ARG A 37 -0.86 -3.11 -2.74
C ARG A 37 -2.08 -2.50 -2.03
N GLU A 38 -2.57 -3.14 -0.98
CA GLU A 38 -3.71 -2.64 -0.23
C GLU A 38 -3.37 -1.34 0.51
N ALA A 39 -2.18 -1.27 1.13
CA ALA A 39 -1.71 -0.06 1.78
C ALA A 39 -1.60 1.13 0.80
N LEU A 40 -1.11 0.89 -0.42
CA LEU A 40 -1.03 1.92 -1.47
C LEU A 40 -2.41 2.33 -2.00
N ARG A 41 -3.37 1.41 -2.06
CA ARG A 41 -4.76 1.72 -2.43
C ARG A 41 -5.41 2.67 -1.42
N LEU A 42 -5.26 2.37 -0.13
CA LEU A 42 -5.76 3.21 0.96
C LEU A 42 -5.07 4.58 0.99
N LEU A 43 -3.77 4.61 0.69
CA LEU A 43 -3.01 5.84 0.55
C LEU A 43 -3.58 6.72 -0.56
N GLU A 44 -3.80 6.15 -1.76
CA GLU A 44 -4.37 6.86 -2.90
C GLU A 44 -5.78 7.39 -2.63
N GLU A 45 -6.62 6.60 -1.94
CA GLU A 45 -7.96 7.05 -1.55
C GLU A 45 -7.91 8.26 -0.61
N ARG A 46 -7.03 8.21 0.40
CA ARG A 46 -6.83 9.33 1.32
C ARG A 46 -6.32 10.58 0.59
N ASP A 47 -5.40 10.40 -0.35
CA ASP A 47 -4.81 11.52 -1.09
C ASP A 47 -5.86 12.16 -2.01
N ARG A 48 -6.70 11.36 -2.71
CA ARG A 48 -7.86 11.88 -3.46
C ARG A 48 -8.83 12.68 -2.60
N LEU A 49 -9.15 12.20 -1.39
CA LEU A 49 -10.05 12.93 -0.48
C LEU A 49 -9.45 14.25 0.00
N ARG A 50 -8.11 14.32 0.14
CA ARG A 50 -7.43 15.57 0.46
C ARG A 50 -7.48 16.55 -0.69
N GLU A 51 -7.23 16.09 -1.91
CA GLU A 51 -7.31 16.92 -3.12
C GLU A 51 -8.71 17.54 -3.27
N ILE A 52 -9.77 16.76 -3.14
CA ILE A 52 -11.16 17.26 -3.20
C ILE A 52 -11.40 18.35 -2.14
N ARG A 53 -10.97 18.10 -0.90
CA ARG A 53 -11.13 19.08 0.19
C ARG A 53 -10.33 20.36 -0.07
N GLU A 54 -9.15 20.26 -0.67
CA GLU A 54 -8.34 21.43 -1.04
C GLU A 54 -8.96 22.22 -2.19
N GLU A 55 -9.60 21.55 -3.15
CA GLU A 55 -10.35 22.19 -4.24
C GLU A 55 -11.59 22.92 -3.73
N GLU A 56 -12.33 22.35 -2.77
CA GLU A 56 -13.49 23.01 -2.14
C GLU A 56 -13.15 24.30 -1.37
N LEU A 57 -11.88 24.45 -0.98
CA LEU A 57 -11.37 25.61 -0.23
C LEU A 57 -10.76 26.70 -1.12
N ARG A 58 -10.65 26.46 -2.44
CA ARG A 58 -10.16 27.43 -3.43
C ARG A 58 -11.30 28.19 -4.09
#